data_AF-A0AAP0QFC1-F1
#
_entry.id   AF-A0AAP0QFC1-F1
#
_cell.length_a   1.000
_cell.length_b   1.000
_cell.length_c   1.000
_cell.angle_alpha   90.00
_cell.angle_beta   90.00
_cell.angle_gamma   90.00
#
_symmetry.space_group_name_H-M   'P 1'
#
loop_
_entity.id
_entity.type
_entity.pdbx_description
1 polymer ?
#
loop_
_entity_poly.entity_id
_entity_poly.type
_entity_poly.pdbx_seq_one_letter_code
_entity_poly.pdbx_strand_id
1 'polypeptide(L)'
;MPGSDSTAHKSKSRRPKYSQFSQQELPAFKLILTPGYVVEIVDRYDNECIPKDFRDNRVEFIKNKQTNKSCTRTFTVPKQMKSPIFIYYQLENFYQNHRRYVKSRSDKQLQSKKNAAHIRECKPMGETDNKDPIIPCGLIAWSLFNDTYGFSVKGKDLKVNKRDIAWGSDKNYKFGADVFPKNFQVGDLSEQEDLIVWMRTAALSTFRKLYGKIEDDLQANDVITVVIENNYNTYDFKGTKSLVLSTTSWIGGKNDFLGVTFITIGGICLFLAITFILLYVIKPRPLGDPSYLSWNRNSTPTPGR
;
A
#
# COMPACT_ATOMS: atom_id res chain seq x y z
N MET A 1 9.34 -85.37 2.09
CA MET A 1 8.45 -85.06 0.96
C MET A 1 7.12 -84.57 1.51
N PRO A 2 6.49 -83.56 0.91
CA PRO A 2 6.61 -82.14 1.24
C PRO A 2 5.63 -81.68 2.34
N GLY A 3 6.04 -80.63 3.08
CA GLY A 3 5.25 -79.98 4.12
C GLY A 3 4.13 -79.12 3.56
N SER A 4 2.98 -79.14 4.23
CA SER A 4 1.84 -78.28 3.93
C SER A 4 2.04 -76.90 4.57
N ASP A 5 2.43 -75.93 3.75
CA ASP A 5 2.34 -74.51 4.08
C ASP A 5 0.89 -74.13 4.40
N SER A 6 0.65 -73.72 5.64
CA SER A 6 -0.61 -73.09 6.05
C SER A 6 -0.56 -71.62 5.62
N THR A 7 -1.21 -71.32 4.50
CA THR A 7 -1.39 -69.96 4.01
C THR A 7 -2.36 -69.19 4.91
N ALA A 8 -1.83 -68.42 5.86
CA ALA A 8 -2.61 -67.50 6.67
C ALA A 8 -3.26 -66.43 5.76
N HIS A 9 -4.58 -66.48 5.60
CA HIS A 9 -5.36 -65.46 4.92
C HIS A 9 -5.22 -64.11 5.65
N LYS A 10 -4.40 -63.20 5.11
CA LYS A 10 -4.38 -61.79 5.55
C LYS A 10 -5.73 -61.15 5.23
N SER A 11 -6.48 -60.81 6.27
CA SER A 11 -7.70 -60.01 6.17
C SER A 11 -7.41 -58.71 5.39
N LYS A 12 -8.13 -58.48 4.28
CA LYS A 12 -8.09 -57.21 3.56
C LYS A 12 -8.74 -56.14 4.44
N SER A 13 -7.91 -55.43 5.20
CA SER A 13 -8.33 -54.29 6.01
C SER A 13 -9.00 -53.24 5.11
N ARG A 14 -10.23 -52.86 5.46
CA ARG A 14 -10.95 -51.75 4.82
C ARG A 14 -10.57 -50.40 5.43
N ARG A 15 -9.63 -50.37 6.39
CA ARG A 15 -9.19 -49.11 6.99
C ARG A 15 -8.40 -48.31 5.95
N PRO A 16 -8.74 -47.04 5.72
CA PRO A 16 -7.95 -46.18 4.85
C PRO A 16 -6.51 -46.08 5.37
N LYS A 17 -5.54 -45.99 4.46
CA LYS A 17 -4.13 -45.85 4.83
C LYS A 17 -3.95 -44.55 5.61
N TYR A 18 -3.31 -44.63 6.77
CA TYR A 18 -3.01 -43.46 7.59
C TYR A 18 -1.91 -42.61 6.93
N SER A 19 -2.18 -41.32 6.76
CA SER A 19 -1.24 -40.26 6.39
C SER A 19 -1.76 -38.92 6.91
N GLN A 20 -0.87 -37.96 7.17
CA GLN A 20 -1.28 -36.60 7.57
C GLN A 20 -2.22 -35.95 6.55
N PHE A 21 -2.04 -36.25 5.26
CA PHE A 21 -2.94 -35.79 4.20
C PHE A 21 -4.33 -36.45 4.27
N SER A 22 -4.40 -37.77 4.41
CA SER A 22 -5.67 -38.53 4.44
C SER A 22 -6.49 -38.31 5.71
N GLN A 23 -5.85 -37.91 6.80
CA GLN A 23 -6.49 -37.59 8.08
C GLN A 23 -6.70 -36.08 8.28
N GLN A 24 -6.34 -35.25 7.29
CA GLN A 24 -6.43 -33.78 7.37
C GLN A 24 -5.64 -33.17 8.55
N GLU A 25 -4.54 -33.83 8.95
CA GLU A 25 -3.62 -33.42 10.02
C GLU A 25 -2.40 -32.65 9.48
N LEU A 26 -2.50 -32.07 8.29
CA LEU A 26 -1.43 -31.23 7.75
C LEU A 26 -1.25 -30.00 8.65
N PRO A 27 0.00 -29.52 8.85
CA PRO A 27 0.25 -28.28 9.55
C PRO A 27 -0.51 -27.15 8.86
N ALA A 28 -1.53 -26.64 9.54
CA ALA A 28 -2.38 -25.56 9.07
C ALA A 28 -2.10 -24.32 9.90
N PHE A 29 -1.96 -23.18 9.22
CA PHE A 29 -1.94 -21.90 9.89
C PHE A 29 -3.37 -21.50 10.22
N LYS A 30 -3.75 -21.63 11.49
CA LYS A 30 -5.06 -21.17 11.98
C LYS A 30 -4.97 -19.68 12.30
N LEU A 31 -5.36 -18.84 11.34
CA LEU A 31 -5.41 -17.39 11.52
C LEU A 31 -6.55 -17.03 12.49
N ILE A 32 -6.22 -16.75 13.75
CA ILE A 32 -7.16 -16.16 14.70
C ILE A 32 -7.15 -14.64 14.47
N LEU A 33 -8.22 -14.14 13.85
CA LEU A 33 -8.41 -12.72 13.59
C LEU A 33 -8.80 -12.02 14.89
N THR A 34 -7.88 -11.24 15.45
CA THR A 34 -8.19 -10.25 16.48
C THR A 34 -8.09 -8.86 15.85
N PRO A 35 -8.99 -7.91 16.16
CA PRO A 35 -8.86 -6.55 15.70
C PRO A 35 -7.65 -5.91 16.37
N GLY A 36 -6.49 -5.98 15.70
CA GLY A 36 -5.35 -5.15 16.05
C GLY A 36 -5.72 -3.70 15.70
N TYR A 37 -5.80 -2.82 16.70
CA TYR A 37 -5.99 -1.40 16.45
C TYR A 37 -4.76 -0.86 15.72
N VAL A 38 -4.93 -0.46 14.46
CA VAL A 38 -3.92 0.30 13.73
C VAL A 38 -3.94 1.74 14.25
N VAL A 39 -2.78 2.21 14.69
CA VAL A 39 -2.59 3.59 15.12
C VAL A 39 -1.89 4.33 13.99
N GLU A 40 -2.47 5.45 13.59
CA GLU A 40 -1.95 6.30 12.52
C GLU A 40 -1.93 7.75 12.99
N ILE A 41 -0.80 8.41 12.79
CA ILE A 41 -0.60 9.84 13.02
C ILE A 41 -0.27 10.45 11.66
N VAL A 42 -0.99 11.51 11.29
CA VAL A 42 -0.76 12.28 10.06
C VAL A 42 -0.49 13.73 10.46
N ASP A 43 0.72 14.22 10.20
CA ASP A 43 1.13 15.61 10.42
C ASP A 43 1.39 16.29 9.08
N ARG A 44 0.53 17.26 8.74
CA ARG A 44 0.63 18.02 7.49
C ARG A 44 1.54 19.23 7.71
N TYR A 45 2.79 19.12 7.26
CA TYR A 45 3.83 20.11 7.57
C TYR A 45 4.10 21.14 6.46
N ASP A 46 3.48 21.02 5.28
CA ASP A 46 3.72 21.91 4.13
C ASP A 46 3.55 23.40 4.46
N ASN A 47 2.51 23.79 5.20
CA ASN A 47 2.28 25.21 5.55
C ASN A 47 2.93 25.62 6.86
N GLU A 48 3.19 24.67 7.75
CA GLU A 48 3.71 24.93 9.09
C GLU A 48 5.23 25.09 9.07
N CYS A 49 5.90 24.44 8.13
CA CYS A 49 7.34 24.55 7.89
C CYS A 49 7.72 25.69 6.95
N ILE A 50 6.85 26.69 6.82
CA ILE A 50 7.12 27.95 6.13
C ILE A 50 7.02 29.08 7.16
N PRO A 51 8.06 29.94 7.28
CA PRO A 51 7.99 31.11 8.14
C PRO A 51 6.80 32.01 7.79
N LYS A 52 6.25 32.72 8.77
CA LYS A 52 5.05 33.56 8.58
C LYS A 52 5.23 34.58 7.46
N ASP A 53 6.43 35.15 7.34
CA ASP A 53 6.77 36.16 6.34
C ASP A 53 6.75 35.64 4.90
N PHE A 54 6.88 34.32 4.70
CA PHE A 54 6.90 33.67 3.39
C PHE A 54 5.61 32.92 3.05
N ARG A 55 4.54 33.05 3.85
CA ARG A 55 3.29 32.31 3.64
C ARG A 55 2.58 32.66 2.33
N ASP A 56 2.73 33.89 1.87
CA ASP A 56 2.18 34.33 0.58
C ASP A 56 3.10 33.96 -0.60
N ASN A 57 4.42 33.89 -0.37
CA ASN A 57 5.45 33.58 -1.37
C ASN A 57 6.20 32.26 -1.09
N ARG A 58 5.45 31.17 -0.90
CA ARG A 58 5.99 29.83 -0.54
C ARG A 58 7.00 29.29 -1.55
N VAL A 59 6.75 29.57 -2.83
CA VAL A 59 7.60 29.15 -3.96
C VAL A 59 8.99 29.82 -3.90
N GLU A 60 9.05 31.07 -3.46
CA GLU A 60 10.31 31.80 -3.33
C GLU A 60 11.15 31.21 -2.20
N PHE A 61 10.52 30.96 -1.05
CA PHE A 61 11.18 30.37 0.12
C PHE A 61 11.81 29.01 -0.19
N ILE A 62 11.07 28.12 -0.87
CA ILE A 62 11.54 26.76 -1.15
C ILE A 62 12.64 26.74 -2.22
N LYS A 63 12.59 27.64 -3.22
CA LYS A 63 13.57 27.71 -4.30
C LYS A 63 14.87 28.41 -3.89
N ASN A 64 14.82 29.28 -2.88
CA ASN A 64 16.01 29.96 -2.39
C ASN A 64 16.97 28.95 -1.75
N LYS A 65 18.23 28.92 -2.19
CA LYS A 65 19.25 28.00 -1.65
C LYS A 65 19.81 28.45 -0.29
N GLN A 66 19.70 29.73 0.04
CA GLN A 66 20.24 30.32 1.28
C GLN A 66 19.29 30.22 2.46
N THR A 67 17.99 29.98 2.22
CA THR A 67 17.00 29.82 3.28
C THR A 67 17.23 28.51 4.03
N ASN A 68 17.22 28.61 5.37
CA ASN A 68 17.15 27.43 6.22
C ASN A 68 15.73 26.83 6.11
N LYS A 69 15.68 25.58 5.65
CA LYS A 69 14.43 24.82 5.42
C LYS A 69 14.16 23.81 6.53
N SER A 70 14.98 23.80 7.57
CA SER A 70 14.79 22.97 8.75
C SER A 70 13.58 23.45 9.55
N CYS A 71 12.74 22.51 9.96
CA CYS A 71 11.50 22.77 10.66
C CYS A 71 11.28 21.72 11.74
N THR A 72 10.90 22.15 12.94
CA THR A 72 10.60 21.24 14.04
C THR A 72 9.11 21.12 14.26
N ARG A 73 8.61 19.88 14.25
CA ARG A 73 7.22 19.51 14.51
C ARG A 73 7.15 18.68 15.77
N THR A 74 6.07 18.85 16.54
CA THR A 74 5.83 18.05 17.75
C THR A 74 4.40 17.52 17.72
N PHE A 75 4.24 16.24 18.02
CA PHE A 75 2.92 15.62 18.15
C PHE A 75 2.94 14.51 19.19
N THR A 76 1.77 14.26 19.78
CA THR A 76 1.60 13.31 20.87
C THR A 76 1.08 11.97 20.35
N VAL A 77 1.65 10.87 20.82
CA VAL A 77 1.22 9.52 20.47
C VAL A 77 -0.12 9.21 21.14
N PRO A 78 -1.22 9.00 20.39
CA PRO A 78 -2.54 8.85 20.98
C PRO A 78 -2.72 7.50 21.70
N LYS A 79 -2.05 6.46 21.23
CA LYS A 79 -2.09 5.09 21.75
C LYS A 79 -0.76 4.42 21.50
N GLN A 80 -0.42 3.42 22.32
CA GLN A 80 0.81 2.65 22.14
C GLN A 80 0.96 2.14 20.70
N MET A 81 2.11 2.41 20.10
CA MET A 81 2.48 1.94 18.77
C MET A 81 3.58 0.90 18.93
N LYS A 82 3.29 -0.35 18.57
CA LYS A 82 4.25 -1.45 18.62
C LYS A 82 5.15 -1.44 17.37
N SER A 83 6.44 -1.71 17.55
CA SER A 83 7.40 -1.81 16.46
C SER A 83 7.14 -3.03 15.55
N PRO A 84 7.51 -2.97 14.26
CA PRO A 84 8.05 -1.80 13.56
C PRO A 84 6.98 -0.74 13.26
N ILE A 85 7.31 0.53 13.52
CA ILE A 85 6.46 1.67 13.17
C ILE A 85 6.91 2.21 11.82
N PHE A 86 6.02 2.21 10.84
CA PHE A 86 6.34 2.62 9.48
C PHE A 86 6.20 4.12 9.31
N ILE A 87 7.21 4.73 8.70
CA ILE A 87 7.25 6.15 8.36
C ILE A 87 6.91 6.27 6.88
N TYR A 88 5.85 6.99 6.55
CA TYR A 88 5.50 7.34 5.18
C TYR A 88 5.55 8.85 4.98
N TYR A 89 5.87 9.27 3.77
CA TYR A 89 5.48 10.60 3.30
C TYR A 89 4.25 10.46 2.40
N GLN A 90 3.30 11.37 2.59
CA GLN A 90 2.12 11.51 1.74
C GLN A 90 2.31 12.74 0.86
N LEU A 91 2.12 12.55 -0.45
CA LEU A 91 2.05 13.64 -1.41
C LEU A 91 0.64 13.70 -1.98
N GLU A 92 0.11 14.91 -2.12
CA GLU A 92 -1.17 15.17 -2.77
C GLU A 92 -0.98 16.02 -4.02
N ASN A 93 -1.91 15.89 -4.95
CA ASN A 93 -1.90 16.61 -6.23
C ASN A 93 -0.62 16.35 -7.05
N PHE A 94 -0.03 15.16 -6.93
CA PHE A 94 1.16 14.75 -7.68
C PHE A 94 0.84 13.56 -8.59
N TYR A 95 0.89 13.75 -9.91
CA TYR A 95 0.39 12.78 -10.88
C TYR A 95 1.48 11.83 -11.41
N GLN A 96 1.90 10.85 -10.61
CA GLN A 96 2.81 9.78 -11.07
C GLN A 96 2.21 8.91 -12.18
N ASN A 97 0.88 8.89 -12.32
CA ASN A 97 0.15 8.10 -13.29
C ASN A 97 0.03 8.76 -14.68
N HIS A 98 0.56 9.97 -14.87
CA HIS A 98 0.51 10.63 -16.17
C HIS A 98 1.32 9.85 -17.22
N ARG A 99 0.74 9.61 -18.41
CA ARG A 99 1.32 8.75 -19.47
C ARG A 99 2.77 9.10 -19.81
N ARG A 100 3.10 10.39 -19.92
CA ARG A 100 4.48 10.85 -20.22
C ARG A 100 5.42 10.60 -19.05
N TYR A 101 4.94 10.75 -17.81
CA TYR A 101 5.73 10.54 -16.61
C TYR A 101 6.08 9.05 -16.45
N VAL A 102 5.09 8.15 -16.53
CA VAL A 102 5.28 6.70 -16.41
C VAL A 102 6.22 6.16 -17.50
N LYS A 103 6.10 6.66 -18.73
CA LYS A 103 6.97 6.26 -19.85
C LYS A 103 8.39 6.79 -19.75
N SER A 104 8.63 7.86 -18.98
CA SER A 104 9.92 8.53 -18.89
C SER A 104 10.83 7.81 -17.90
N ARG A 105 11.27 6.60 -18.26
CA ARG A 105 12.24 5.76 -17.55
C ARG A 105 12.80 4.72 -18.52
N SER A 106 13.93 4.09 -18.18
CA SER A 106 14.50 2.99 -18.95
C SER A 106 14.72 1.75 -18.10
N ASP A 107 13.83 0.77 -18.24
CA ASP A 107 13.90 -0.47 -17.46
C ASP A 107 15.18 -1.28 -17.80
N LYS A 108 15.65 -1.21 -19.05
CA LYS A 108 16.92 -1.83 -19.45
C LYS A 108 18.13 -1.20 -18.76
N GLN A 109 18.13 0.13 -18.61
CA GLN A 109 19.19 0.87 -17.92
C GLN A 109 19.19 0.55 -16.42
N LEU A 110 18.00 0.44 -15.81
CA LEU A 110 17.84 0.10 -14.39
C LEU A 110 18.28 -1.32 -14.05
N GLN A 111 18.18 -2.25 -15.00
CA GLN A 111 18.54 -3.67 -14.80
C GLN A 111 20.04 -3.96 -14.92
N SER A 112 20.79 -3.22 -15.74
CA SER A 112 22.23 -3.47 -15.92
C SER A 112 22.97 -2.27 -16.47
N LYS A 113 24.21 -2.07 -15.98
CA LYS A 113 25.13 -1.02 -16.43
C LYS A 113 25.45 -1.06 -17.92
N LYS A 114 25.40 -2.25 -18.55
CA LYS A 114 25.67 -2.41 -20.00
C LYS A 114 24.72 -1.59 -20.87
N ASN A 115 23.51 -1.33 -20.35
CA ASN A 115 22.46 -0.59 -21.05
C ASN A 115 22.44 0.89 -20.66
N ALA A 116 23.53 1.46 -20.13
CA ALA A 116 23.62 2.86 -19.73
C ALA A 116 23.15 3.83 -20.84
N ALA A 117 23.45 3.53 -22.10
CA ALA A 117 23.08 4.34 -23.27
C ALA A 117 21.62 4.17 -23.74
N HIS A 118 20.85 3.23 -23.20
CA HIS A 118 19.44 3.03 -23.57
C HIS A 118 18.54 4.07 -22.92
N ILE A 119 18.52 5.29 -23.46
CA ILE A 119 17.81 6.45 -22.88
C ILE A 119 16.66 6.99 -23.74
N ARG A 120 16.32 6.31 -24.85
CA ARG A 120 15.30 6.75 -25.81
C ARG A 120 13.94 7.09 -25.17
N GLU A 121 13.55 6.32 -24.16
CA GLU A 121 12.27 6.44 -23.46
C GLU A 121 12.32 7.47 -22.31
N CYS A 122 13.52 7.86 -21.86
CA CYS A 122 13.72 8.78 -20.75
C CYS A 122 13.53 10.27 -21.09
N LYS A 123 13.05 10.61 -22.29
CA LYS A 123 12.80 12.00 -22.66
C LYS A 123 11.75 12.64 -21.72
N PRO A 124 11.89 13.94 -21.39
CA PRO A 124 12.96 14.85 -21.80
C PRO A 124 14.27 14.68 -21.00
N MET A 125 14.24 14.07 -19.81
CA MET A 125 15.38 14.03 -18.89
C MET A 125 16.27 12.78 -19.07
N GLY A 126 16.80 12.60 -20.28
CA GLY A 126 17.63 11.45 -20.66
C GLY A 126 19.14 11.69 -20.61
N GLU A 127 19.55 12.93 -20.86
CA GLU A 127 20.94 13.32 -21.13
C GLU A 127 21.29 14.59 -20.33
N THR A 128 22.57 14.75 -20.00
CA THR A 128 23.11 16.01 -19.46
C THR A 128 23.30 17.03 -20.59
N ASP A 129 23.65 18.28 -20.23
CA ASP A 129 23.97 19.32 -21.23
C ASP A 129 25.13 18.92 -22.16
N ASN A 130 26.03 18.07 -21.67
CA ASN A 130 27.16 17.52 -22.43
C ASN A 130 26.80 16.28 -23.28
N LYS A 131 25.51 15.91 -23.36
CA LYS A 131 24.98 14.71 -24.04
C LYS A 131 25.39 13.38 -23.42
N ASP A 132 25.82 13.38 -22.17
CA ASP A 132 26.10 12.14 -21.45
C ASP A 132 24.80 11.52 -20.92
N PRO A 133 24.64 10.18 -20.98
CA PRO A 133 23.47 9.51 -20.44
C PRO A 133 23.38 9.69 -18.93
N ILE A 134 22.21 10.13 -18.48
CA ILE A 134 21.88 10.23 -17.06
C ILE A 134 21.55 8.85 -16.50
N ILE A 135 22.01 8.54 -15.29
CA ILE A 135 21.70 7.27 -14.61
C ILE A 135 21.19 7.57 -13.19
N PRO A 136 20.01 7.06 -12.80
CA PRO A 136 18.92 6.62 -13.69
C PRO A 136 18.31 7.78 -14.47
N CYS A 137 17.95 7.55 -15.74
CA CYS A 137 17.29 8.56 -16.57
C CYS A 137 15.77 8.63 -16.40
N GLY A 138 15.22 9.77 -16.80
CA GLY A 138 13.79 9.99 -16.93
C GLY A 138 13.13 10.77 -15.79
N LEU A 139 11.92 11.27 -16.05
CA LEU A 139 11.20 12.17 -15.14
C LEU A 139 10.94 11.54 -13.75
N ILE A 140 10.81 10.21 -13.69
CA ILE A 140 10.55 9.53 -12.42
C ILE A 140 11.74 9.70 -11.48
N ALA A 141 12.94 9.34 -11.92
CA ALA A 141 14.16 9.48 -11.12
C ALA A 141 14.48 10.97 -10.83
N TRP A 142 14.26 11.84 -11.80
CA TRP A 142 14.52 13.29 -11.67
C TRP A 142 13.66 14.02 -10.64
N SER A 143 12.47 13.51 -10.37
CA SER A 143 11.54 14.11 -9.42
C SER A 143 11.56 13.40 -8.06
N LEU A 144 12.64 12.67 -7.75
CA LEU A 144 12.82 11.96 -6.48
C LEU A 144 12.55 12.86 -5.29
N PHE A 145 11.71 12.37 -4.38
CA PHE A 145 11.41 13.03 -3.12
C PHE A 145 12.68 13.17 -2.26
N ASN A 146 12.96 14.38 -1.77
CA ASN A 146 14.23 14.71 -1.12
C ASN A 146 14.09 15.42 0.25
N ASP A 147 12.91 15.38 0.88
CA ASP A 147 12.81 15.78 2.29
C ASP A 147 13.43 14.70 3.19
N THR A 148 13.95 15.13 4.33
CA THR A 148 14.49 14.23 5.35
C THR A 148 13.80 14.43 6.68
N TYR A 149 13.80 13.37 7.49
CA TYR A 149 13.14 13.32 8.78
C TYR A 149 14.11 12.77 9.83
N GLY A 150 14.30 13.53 10.91
CA GLY A 150 14.93 13.08 12.16
C GLY A 150 13.89 13.02 13.27
N PHE A 151 13.92 11.96 14.09
CA PHE A 151 12.93 11.72 15.12
C PHE A 151 13.60 11.66 16.49
N SER A 152 13.00 12.27 17.50
CA SER A 152 13.41 12.11 18.89
C SER A 152 12.20 12.04 19.81
N VAL A 153 12.33 11.29 20.90
CA VAL A 153 11.31 11.16 21.95
C VAL A 153 12.00 11.38 23.29
N LYS A 154 11.49 12.33 24.08
CA LYS A 154 12.07 12.71 25.40
C LYS A 154 13.58 13.04 25.33
N GLY A 155 14.01 13.67 24.23
CA GLY A 155 15.42 14.01 24.00
C GLY A 155 16.33 12.85 23.59
N LYS A 156 15.77 11.63 23.39
CA LYS A 156 16.49 10.48 22.82
C LYS A 156 16.18 10.36 21.33
N ASP A 157 17.21 10.31 20.50
CA ASP A 157 17.07 10.11 19.06
C ASP A 157 16.57 8.69 18.74
N LEU A 158 15.58 8.63 17.84
CA LEU A 158 15.04 7.38 17.30
C LEU A 158 15.69 7.10 15.95
N LYS A 159 16.28 5.90 15.83
CA LYS A 159 16.96 5.50 14.60
C LYS A 159 15.94 5.12 13.53
N VAL A 160 16.00 5.81 12.39
CA VAL A 160 15.22 5.45 11.20
C VAL A 160 15.96 4.36 10.43
N ASN A 161 15.39 3.16 10.39
CA ASN A 161 15.88 2.09 9.53
C ASN A 161 15.30 2.23 8.11
N LYS A 162 16.17 2.44 7.11
CA LYS A 162 15.82 2.50 5.68
C LYS A 162 16.05 1.19 4.92
N ARG A 163 16.40 0.10 5.61
CA ARG A 163 16.59 -1.22 5.01
C ARG A 163 15.28 -2.02 5.01
N ASP A 164 15.13 -2.85 3.99
CA ASP A 164 13.96 -3.73 3.83
C ASP A 164 12.64 -2.95 3.85
N ILE A 165 12.60 -1.91 3.01
CA ILE A 165 11.44 -1.06 2.68
C ILE A 165 10.96 -1.27 1.24
N ALA A 166 11.85 -1.76 0.36
CA ALA A 166 11.55 -2.15 -1.01
C ALA A 166 11.27 -3.65 -1.11
N TRP A 167 10.49 -4.05 -2.12
CA TRP A 167 10.19 -5.46 -2.36
C TRP A 167 11.44 -6.20 -2.78
N GLY A 168 11.64 -7.41 -2.22
CA GLY A 168 12.76 -8.27 -2.61
C GLY A 168 12.78 -8.56 -4.12
N SER A 169 11.62 -8.63 -4.77
CA SER A 169 11.55 -8.81 -6.23
C SER A 169 12.04 -7.60 -7.03
N ASP A 170 11.82 -6.38 -6.52
CA ASP A 170 12.34 -5.17 -7.15
C ASP A 170 13.87 -5.14 -7.00
N LYS A 171 14.37 -5.39 -5.79
CA LYS A 171 15.81 -5.44 -5.48
C LYS A 171 16.57 -6.49 -6.28
N ASN A 172 16.01 -7.69 -6.41
CA ASN A 172 16.74 -8.83 -6.96
C ASN A 172 16.60 -8.99 -8.48
N TYR A 173 15.53 -8.47 -9.09
CA TYR A 173 15.22 -8.74 -10.50
C TYR A 173 15.00 -7.48 -11.35
N LYS A 174 14.68 -6.33 -10.77
CA LYS A 174 14.37 -5.11 -11.56
C LYS A 174 15.48 -4.07 -11.52
N PHE A 175 16.15 -3.93 -10.39
CA PHE A 175 17.21 -2.95 -10.18
C PHE A 175 18.55 -3.67 -10.02
N GLY A 176 19.46 -3.48 -10.98
CA GLY A 176 20.77 -4.12 -10.99
C GLY A 176 21.71 -3.51 -9.95
N ALA A 177 22.42 -4.36 -9.20
CA ALA A 177 23.43 -3.92 -8.24
C ALA A 177 24.64 -3.24 -8.90
N ASP A 178 24.87 -3.48 -10.19
CA ASP A 178 25.94 -2.88 -10.99
C ASP A 178 25.59 -1.48 -11.54
N VAL A 179 24.38 -0.98 -11.27
CA VAL A 179 23.92 0.34 -11.73
C VAL A 179 24.18 1.37 -10.65
N PHE A 180 24.93 2.42 -10.99
CA PHE A 180 25.30 3.49 -10.06
C PHE A 180 24.67 4.81 -10.50
N PRO A 181 23.85 5.45 -9.65
CA PRO A 181 23.32 6.77 -9.94
C PRO A 181 24.45 7.79 -10.09
N LYS A 182 24.34 8.66 -11.11
CA LYS A 182 25.29 9.74 -11.37
C LYS A 182 24.74 11.13 -11.05
N ASN A 183 23.43 11.26 -10.90
CA ASN A 183 22.76 12.57 -10.87
C ASN A 183 22.38 13.09 -9.47
N PHE A 184 22.10 12.22 -8.50
CA PHE A 184 21.46 12.64 -7.25
C PHE A 184 22.10 12.08 -5.97
N GLN A 185 22.68 10.88 -6.05
CA GLN A 185 23.21 10.15 -4.90
C GLN A 185 24.45 9.36 -5.32
N VAL A 186 25.45 9.30 -4.45
CA VAL A 186 26.65 8.48 -4.64
C VAL A 186 26.42 7.12 -3.99
N GLY A 187 26.63 6.00 -4.71
CA GLY A 187 26.47 4.63 -4.20
C GLY A 187 25.75 3.68 -5.16
N ASP A 188 25.45 2.47 -4.70
CA ASP A 188 24.86 1.38 -5.49
C ASP A 188 23.32 1.50 -5.54
N LEU A 189 22.71 1.40 -6.74
CA LEU A 189 21.25 1.58 -6.91
C LEU A 189 20.43 0.54 -6.14
N SER A 190 20.94 -0.70 -6.01
CA SER A 190 20.24 -1.76 -5.27
C SER A 190 20.18 -1.53 -3.77
N GLU A 191 21.10 -0.72 -3.22
CA GLU A 191 21.12 -0.36 -1.79
C GLU A 191 20.25 0.86 -1.48
N GLN A 192 19.95 1.68 -2.50
CA GLN A 192 19.06 2.84 -2.42
C GLN A 192 17.59 2.41 -2.49
N GLU A 193 17.11 1.73 -1.45
CA GLU A 193 15.73 1.23 -1.39
C GLU A 193 14.68 2.37 -1.43
N ASP A 194 15.04 3.57 -0.99
CA ASP A 194 14.22 4.79 -1.08
C ASP A 194 13.95 5.19 -2.53
N LEU A 195 14.98 5.12 -3.39
CA LEU A 195 14.84 5.32 -4.83
C LEU A 195 13.97 4.23 -5.46
N ILE A 196 14.17 2.96 -5.09
CA ILE A 196 13.34 1.85 -5.58
C ILE A 196 11.85 2.07 -5.23
N VAL A 197 11.55 2.47 -3.99
CA VAL A 197 10.19 2.79 -3.54
C VAL A 197 9.59 3.92 -4.37
N TRP A 198 10.37 4.95 -4.72
CA TRP A 198 9.92 6.07 -5.55
C TRP A 198 9.67 5.67 -7.00
N MET A 199 10.55 4.84 -7.59
CA MET A 199 10.47 4.40 -8.98
C MET A 199 9.22 3.56 -9.28
N ARG A 200 8.62 2.96 -8.25
CA ARG A 200 7.30 2.33 -8.34
C ARG A 200 6.21 3.40 -8.34
N THR A 201 5.68 3.74 -9.52
CA THR A 201 4.67 4.81 -9.67
C THR A 201 3.37 4.51 -8.90
N ALA A 202 2.76 5.56 -8.36
CA ALA A 202 1.44 5.51 -7.74
C ALA A 202 0.32 5.61 -8.80
N ALA A 203 -0.80 4.94 -8.53
CA ALA A 203 -1.97 4.94 -9.42
C ALA A 203 -2.83 6.22 -9.28
N LEU A 204 -2.78 6.87 -8.12
CA LEU A 204 -3.59 8.04 -7.77
C LEU A 204 -2.70 9.27 -7.55
N SER A 205 -3.30 10.47 -7.59
CA SER A 205 -2.61 11.74 -7.36
C SER A 205 -2.28 12.02 -5.88
N THR A 206 -3.00 11.35 -4.98
CA THR A 206 -2.69 11.29 -3.56
C THR A 206 -2.17 9.91 -3.25
N PHE A 207 -0.94 9.84 -2.73
CA PHE A 207 -0.30 8.56 -2.42
C PHE A 207 0.66 8.68 -1.25
N ARG A 208 0.93 7.52 -0.64
CA ARG A 208 1.94 7.36 0.40
C ARG A 208 3.08 6.51 -0.12
N LYS A 209 4.30 6.82 0.29
CA LYS A 209 5.49 6.02 0.03
C LYS A 209 6.22 5.77 1.33
N LEU A 210 6.75 4.56 1.49
CA LEU A 210 7.48 4.17 2.67
C LEU A 210 8.86 4.87 2.66
N TYR A 211 9.15 5.64 3.71
CA TYR A 211 10.43 6.31 3.91
C TYR A 211 11.40 5.45 4.73
N GLY A 212 10.87 4.72 5.72
CA GLY A 212 11.66 3.97 6.68
C GLY A 212 10.77 3.34 7.76
N LYS A 213 11.41 2.69 8.74
CA LYS A 213 10.76 2.12 9.92
C LYS A 213 11.53 2.47 11.19
N ILE A 214 10.81 2.67 12.28
CA ILE A 214 11.35 2.81 13.64
C ILE A 214 11.17 1.44 14.32
N GLU A 215 12.27 0.90 14.85
CA GLU A 215 12.29 -0.44 15.47
C GLU A 215 12.07 -0.41 16.99
N ASP A 216 11.78 0.77 17.53
CA ASP A 216 11.41 1.00 18.92
C ASP A 216 9.89 1.14 19.08
N ASP A 217 9.37 0.66 20.22
CA ASP A 217 7.97 0.89 20.61
C ASP A 217 7.78 2.33 21.09
N LEU A 218 6.61 2.93 20.78
CA LEU A 218 6.21 4.24 21.29
C LEU A 218 5.01 4.10 22.22
N GLN A 219 5.09 4.73 23.39
CA GLN A 219 4.04 4.64 24.40
C GLN A 219 2.96 5.69 24.17
N ALA A 220 1.76 5.44 24.69
CA ALA A 220 0.71 6.45 24.71
C ALA A 220 1.19 7.69 25.47
N ASN A 221 0.87 8.87 24.95
CA ASN A 221 1.27 10.18 25.45
C ASN A 221 2.76 10.53 25.33
N ASP A 222 3.56 9.71 24.64
CA ASP A 222 4.91 10.14 24.26
C ASP A 222 4.82 11.34 23.29
N VAL A 223 5.64 12.36 23.55
CA VAL A 223 5.78 13.51 22.66
C VAL A 223 6.93 13.24 21.71
N ILE A 224 6.60 13.08 20.43
CA ILE A 224 7.56 12.91 19.36
C ILE A 224 7.93 14.29 18.83
N THR A 225 9.22 14.56 18.77
CA THR A 225 9.78 15.72 18.08
C THR A 225 10.36 15.26 16.77
N VAL A 226 9.96 15.90 15.68
CA VAL A 226 10.45 15.60 14.33
C VAL A 226 11.14 16.83 13.78
N VAL A 227 12.41 16.66 13.39
CA VAL A 227 13.16 17.65 12.62
C VAL A 227 13.02 17.28 11.15
N ILE A 228 12.44 18.19 10.37
CA ILE A 228 12.11 18.01 8.97
C ILE A 228 12.97 18.97 8.15
N GLU A 229 13.72 18.44 7.18
CA GLU A 229 14.34 19.27 6.15
C GLU A 229 13.40 19.38 4.95
N ASN A 230 12.71 20.51 4.84
CA ASN A 230 11.68 20.80 3.84
C ASN A 230 12.31 21.23 2.50
N ASN A 231 12.85 20.30 1.72
CA ASN A 231 13.54 20.55 0.45
C ASN A 231 12.67 20.36 -0.81
N TYR A 232 11.67 19.49 -0.76
CA TYR A 232 10.85 19.10 -1.90
C TYR A 232 9.77 20.15 -2.16
N ASN A 233 9.80 20.77 -3.32
CA ASN A 233 8.86 21.82 -3.70
C ASN A 233 7.51 21.24 -4.14
N THR A 234 6.51 21.34 -3.26
CA THR A 234 5.12 21.00 -3.58
C THR A 234 4.27 22.21 -3.97
N TYR A 235 4.75 23.43 -3.74
CA TYR A 235 3.95 24.65 -3.89
C TYR A 235 3.75 25.03 -5.37
N ASP A 236 4.73 24.79 -6.23
CA ASP A 236 4.66 25.11 -7.67
C ASP A 236 3.45 24.46 -8.35
N PHE A 237 3.11 23.24 -7.95
CA PHE A 237 1.98 22.48 -8.49
C PHE A 237 0.78 22.45 -7.54
N LYS A 238 0.74 23.31 -6.52
CA LYS A 238 -0.34 23.37 -5.52
C LYS A 238 -0.60 22.02 -4.84
N GLY A 239 0.47 21.25 -4.60
CA GLY A 239 0.42 20.01 -3.83
C GLY A 239 0.62 20.24 -2.35
N THR A 240 0.32 19.21 -1.58
CA THR A 240 0.52 19.18 -0.13
C THR A 240 1.42 18.02 0.23
N LYS A 241 2.06 18.11 1.40
CA LYS A 241 2.90 17.06 1.95
C LYS A 241 2.62 16.86 3.42
N SER A 242 2.56 15.58 3.79
CA SER A 242 2.35 15.16 5.18
C SER A 242 3.31 14.05 5.55
N LEU A 243 3.72 14.05 6.80
CA LEU A 243 4.43 12.95 7.44
C LEU A 243 3.38 12.03 8.07
N VAL A 244 3.53 10.73 7.84
CA VAL A 244 2.60 9.73 8.38
C VAL A 244 3.38 8.67 9.15
N LEU A 245 3.04 8.48 10.42
CA LEU A 245 3.50 7.33 11.21
C LEU A 245 2.35 6.35 11.35
N SER A 246 2.56 5.10 10.99
CA SER A 246 1.52 4.07 11.08
C SER A 246 2.10 2.75 11.57
N THR A 247 1.38 2.09 12.47
CA THR A 247 1.54 0.64 12.65
C THR A 247 0.85 -0.11 11.50
N THR A 248 1.13 -1.40 11.35
CA THR A 248 0.40 -2.25 10.40
C THR A 248 -0.25 -3.41 11.13
N SER A 249 -1.35 -3.87 10.56
CA SER A 249 -1.98 -5.14 10.89
C SER A 249 -1.78 -6.10 9.72
N TRP A 250 -2.23 -7.35 9.86
CA TRP A 250 -2.16 -8.34 8.76
C TRP A 250 -2.87 -7.87 7.49
N ILE A 251 -3.95 -7.09 7.61
CA ILE A 251 -4.69 -6.56 6.45
C ILE A 251 -4.09 -5.27 5.87
N GLY A 252 -3.01 -4.77 6.50
CA GLY A 252 -2.29 -3.57 6.10
C GLY A 252 -2.45 -2.41 7.10
N GLY A 253 -2.38 -1.19 6.58
CA GLY A 253 -2.56 0.04 7.35
C GLY A 253 -4.02 0.33 7.70
N LYS A 254 -4.27 1.51 8.24
CA LYS A 254 -5.62 1.94 8.63
C LYS A 254 -6.51 2.12 7.40
N ASN A 255 -7.52 1.27 7.25
CA ASN A 255 -8.51 1.39 6.19
C ASN A 255 -9.87 0.81 6.60
N ASP A 256 -10.78 1.68 6.98
CA ASP A 256 -12.11 1.28 7.46
C ASP A 256 -13.07 0.96 6.30
N PHE A 257 -12.72 1.31 5.05
CA PHE A 257 -13.59 1.15 3.87
C PHE A 257 -14.05 -0.29 3.68
N LEU A 258 -13.12 -1.25 3.79
CA LEU A 258 -13.43 -2.66 3.57
C LEU A 258 -14.41 -3.17 4.63
N GLY A 259 -14.18 -2.85 5.90
CA GLY A 259 -15.05 -3.22 7.01
C GLY A 259 -16.46 -2.63 6.86
N VAL A 260 -16.54 -1.32 6.58
CA VAL A 260 -17.82 -0.63 6.34
C VAL A 260 -18.56 -1.24 5.14
N THR A 261 -17.85 -1.56 4.06
CA THR A 261 -18.44 -2.17 2.86
C THR A 261 -19.06 -3.53 3.17
N PHE A 262 -18.35 -4.41 3.88
CA PHE A 262 -18.87 -5.73 4.26
C PHE A 262 -20.08 -5.64 5.20
N ILE A 263 -20.04 -4.76 6.21
CA ILE A 263 -21.18 -4.55 7.11
C ILE A 263 -22.39 -4.01 6.35
N THR A 264 -22.17 -3.07 5.43
CA THR A 264 -23.25 -2.47 4.63
C THR A 264 -23.90 -3.51 3.71
N ILE A 265 -23.10 -4.28 2.96
CA ILE A 265 -23.61 -5.32 2.07
C ILE A 265 -24.33 -6.42 2.88
N GLY A 266 -23.73 -6.86 3.99
CA GLY A 266 -24.34 -7.83 4.89
C GLY A 266 -25.68 -7.35 5.47
N GLY A 267 -25.75 -6.07 5.87
CA GLY A 267 -26.97 -5.43 6.34
C GLY A 267 -28.06 -5.36 5.27
N ILE A 268 -27.71 -5.02 4.02
CA ILE A 268 -28.65 -5.03 2.89
C ILE A 268 -29.17 -6.44 2.64
N CYS A 269 -28.30 -7.45 2.63
CA CYS A 269 -28.71 -8.85 2.43
C CYS A 269 -29.65 -9.34 3.55
N LEU A 270 -29.35 -9.00 4.81
CA LEU A 270 -30.20 -9.36 5.96
C LEU A 270 -31.57 -8.69 5.87
N PHE A 271 -31.60 -7.40 5.52
CA PHE A 271 -32.85 -6.66 5.32
C PHE A 271 -33.71 -7.27 4.21
N LEU A 272 -33.12 -7.63 3.07
CA LEU A 272 -33.82 -8.30 1.97
C LEU A 272 -34.35 -9.67 2.39
N ALA A 273 -33.55 -10.46 3.14
CA ALA A 273 -33.97 -11.76 3.64
C ALA A 273 -35.18 -11.64 4.58
N ILE A 274 -35.15 -10.71 5.54
CA ILE A 274 -36.28 -10.44 6.44
C ILE A 274 -37.52 -10.00 5.64
N THR A 275 -37.34 -9.11 4.66
CA THR A 275 -38.44 -8.64 3.82
C THR A 275 -39.09 -9.78 3.03
N PHE A 276 -38.30 -10.67 2.43
CA PHE A 276 -38.84 -11.83 1.72
C PHE A 276 -39.52 -12.83 2.65
N ILE A 277 -38.97 -13.06 3.86
CA ILE A 277 -39.63 -13.90 4.87
C ILE A 277 -40.98 -13.30 5.28
N LEU A 278 -41.04 -11.99 5.55
CA LEU A 278 -42.30 -11.31 5.90
C LEU A 278 -43.32 -11.39 4.76
N LEU A 279 -42.91 -11.15 3.52
CA LEU A 279 -43.80 -11.28 2.36
C LEU A 279 -44.30 -12.72 2.18
N TYR A 280 -43.41 -13.70 2.37
CA TYR A 280 -43.76 -15.12 2.26
C TYR A 280 -44.79 -15.54 3.33
N VAL A 281 -44.64 -15.05 4.56
CA VAL A 281 -45.55 -15.39 5.69
C VAL A 281 -46.86 -14.60 5.62
N ILE A 282 -46.84 -13.30 5.28
CA ILE A 282 -48.04 -12.44 5.28
C ILE A 282 -48.88 -12.62 4.01
N LYS A 283 -48.22 -12.78 2.85
CA LYS A 283 -48.89 -12.99 1.54
C LYS A 283 -48.37 -14.26 0.87
N PRO A 284 -48.60 -15.44 1.48
CA PRO A 284 -48.17 -16.71 0.91
C PRO A 284 -48.87 -16.90 -0.45
N ARG A 285 -48.08 -17.08 -1.51
CA ARG A 285 -48.61 -17.49 -2.82
C ARG A 285 -48.44 -19.00 -2.94
N PRO A 286 -49.52 -19.77 -3.19
CA PRO A 286 -49.39 -21.20 -3.43
C PRO A 286 -48.52 -21.41 -4.68
N LEU A 287 -47.55 -22.32 -4.57
CA LEU A 287 -46.73 -22.70 -5.71
C LEU A 287 -47.61 -23.38 -6.77
N GLY A 288 -47.61 -22.83 -7.99
CA GLY A 288 -48.36 -23.40 -9.11
C GLY A 288 -49.87 -23.11 -9.12
N ASP A 289 -50.34 -22.09 -8.41
CA ASP A 289 -51.76 -21.71 -8.43
C ASP A 289 -52.22 -21.29 -9.85
N PRO A 290 -53.14 -22.05 -10.47
CA PRO A 290 -53.58 -21.81 -11.85
C PRO A 290 -54.41 -20.52 -12.01
N SER A 291 -54.85 -19.88 -10.92
CA SER A 291 -55.56 -18.59 -10.97
C SER A 291 -54.66 -17.44 -11.44
N TYR A 292 -53.34 -17.56 -11.28
CA TYR A 292 -52.36 -16.56 -11.72
C TYR A 292 -51.93 -16.75 -13.19
N LEU A 293 -52.36 -17.82 -13.86
CA LEU A 293 -52.09 -18.05 -15.28
C LEU A 293 -52.77 -16.94 -16.11
N SER A 294 -52.03 -16.34 -17.04
CA SER A 294 -52.47 -15.16 -17.79
C SER A 294 -53.77 -15.39 -18.58
N TRP A 295 -54.00 -16.62 -19.06
CA TRP A 295 -55.22 -17.00 -19.78
C TRP A 295 -56.43 -17.27 -18.87
N ASN A 296 -56.22 -17.62 -17.60
CA ASN A 296 -57.30 -17.77 -16.61
C ASN A 296 -57.73 -16.43 -16.01
N ARG A 297 -56.89 -15.39 -16.07
CA ARG A 297 -57.24 -14.04 -15.58
C ARG A 297 -58.19 -13.28 -16.50
N ASN A 298 -58.28 -13.67 -17.78
CA ASN A 298 -59.08 -12.99 -18.80
C ASN A 298 -60.42 -13.68 -19.09
N SER A 299 -60.74 -14.79 -18.42
CA SER A 299 -61.98 -15.55 -18.61
C SER A 299 -63.12 -15.05 -17.70
N THR A 300 -63.35 -13.74 -17.63
CA THR A 300 -64.66 -13.23 -17.19
C THR A 300 -65.63 -13.37 -18.35
N PRO A 301 -66.68 -14.21 -18.28
CA PRO A 301 -67.63 -14.34 -19.37
C PRO A 301 -68.41 -13.03 -19.50
N THR A 302 -68.37 -12.44 -20.70
CA THR A 302 -69.35 -11.44 -21.13
C THR A 302 -70.74 -12.06 -20.92
N PRO A 303 -71.68 -11.40 -20.21
CA PRO A 303 -73.04 -11.92 -20.12
C PRO A 303 -73.62 -11.96 -21.54
N GLY A 304 -73.94 -13.16 -22.01
CA GLY A 304 -74.57 -13.37 -23.31
C GLY A 304 -75.90 -12.62 -23.39
N ARG A 305 -76.09 -11.96 -24.52
CA ARG A 305 -77.33 -11.30 -24.93
C ARG A 305 -78.28 -12.32 -25.55
#